data_AF-A0AB37UCT9-F1
#
_entry.id   AF-A0AB37UCT9-F1
#
_cell.length_a   1.000
_cell.length_b   1.000
_cell.length_c   1.000
_cell.angle_alpha   90.00
_cell.angle_beta   90.00
_cell.angle_gamma   90.00
#
_symmetry.space_group_name_H-M   'P 1'
#
loop_
_entity.id
_entity.type
_entity.pdbx_description
1 polymer ?
#
loop_
_entity_poly.entity_id
_entity_poly.type
_entity_poly.pdbx_seq_one_letter_code
_entity_poly.pdbx_strand_id
1 'polypeptide(L)' 'MPLASIGGEQPNKPGEAMIAFDPPVSPGTTVTVALRAESNPDGGIYLFGVTAFPAREKSSGQFLGYGRLHFGSR' A
#
# COMPACT_ATOMS: atom_id res chain seq x y z
N MET A 1 -6.62 11.94 -5.87
CA MET A 1 -5.49 12.28 -4.99
C MET A 1 -4.48 11.14 -5.05
N PRO A 2 -3.21 11.37 -5.38
CA PRO A 2 -2.20 10.30 -5.28
C PRO A 2 -2.01 9.93 -3.80
N LEU A 3 -1.86 8.64 -3.50
CA LEU A 3 -1.65 8.14 -2.14
C LEU A 3 -0.33 8.69 -1.51
N ALA A 4 0.61 9.22 -2.28
CA ALA A 4 1.76 9.92 -1.72
C ALA A 4 1.38 11.24 -1.00
N SER A 5 0.18 11.79 -1.25
CA SER A 5 -0.29 13.02 -0.60
C SER A 5 -0.86 12.81 0.81
N ILE A 6 -0.99 11.57 1.28
CA ILE A 6 -1.43 11.24 2.65
C ILE A 6 -0.25 11.08 3.64
N GLY A 7 0.96 11.51 3.25
CA GLY A 7 2.15 11.54 4.09
C GLY A 7 3.10 10.37 3.85
N GLY A 8 4.34 10.49 4.34
CA GLY A 8 5.42 9.51 4.16
C GLY A 8 6.39 9.89 3.04
N GLU A 9 7.49 9.14 2.93
CA GLU A 9 8.47 9.35 1.86
C GLU A 9 7.86 8.92 0.52
N GLN A 10 8.03 9.74 -0.50
CA GLN A 10 7.60 9.37 -1.84
C GLN A 10 8.45 8.20 -2.34
N PRO A 11 7.85 7.06 -2.69
CA PRO A 11 8.62 5.95 -3.26
C PRO A 11 9.29 6.38 -4.56
N ASN A 12 10.54 5.96 -4.74
CA ASN A 12 11.30 6.22 -5.96
C ASN A 12 11.02 5.18 -7.07
N LYS A 13 10.18 4.18 -6.80
CA LYS A 13 9.80 3.12 -7.73
C LYS A 13 8.36 3.28 -8.19
N PRO A 14 8.09 3.20 -9.51
CA PRO A 14 6.73 3.13 -10.02
C PRO A 14 5.96 1.94 -9.44
N GLY A 15 4.68 2.13 -9.13
CA GLY A 15 3.81 1.08 -8.57
C GLY A 15 3.86 0.94 -7.06
N GLU A 16 4.69 1.72 -6.37
CA GLU A 16 4.72 1.78 -4.91
C GLU A 16 3.97 3.03 -4.40
N ALA A 17 3.31 2.88 -3.26
CA ALA A 17 2.68 3.97 -2.52
C ALA A 17 2.98 3.80 -1.02
N MET A 18 3.26 4.92 -0.35
CA MET A 18 3.46 4.96 1.09
C MET A 18 2.31 5.70 1.76
N ILE A 19 1.88 5.20 2.91
CA ILE A 19 0.90 5.85 3.79
C ILE A 19 1.57 5.99 5.15
N ALA A 20 1.78 7.22 5.60
CA ALA A 20 2.27 7.50 6.95
C ALA A 20 1.09 7.87 7.87
N PHE A 21 1.04 7.22 9.04
CA PHE A 21 0.10 7.58 10.09
C PHE A 21 0.81 8.49 11.09
N ASP A 22 0.30 9.70 11.25
CA ASP A 22 0.72 10.64 12.29
C ASP A 22 -0.52 11.06 13.12
N PRO A 23 -0.68 10.55 14.36
CA PRO A 23 0.27 9.74 15.12
C PRO A 23 0.36 8.27 14.65
N PRO A 24 1.42 7.53 15.03
CA PRO A 24 1.57 6.11 14.69
C PRO A 24 0.41 5.23 15.18
N VAL A 25 0.09 4.19 14.43
CA VAL A 25 -0.95 3.22 14.78
C VAL A 25 -0.48 2.32 15.94
N SER A 26 -1.32 2.18 16.97
CA SER A 26 -1.01 1.34 18.14
C SER A 26 -1.10 -0.16 17.82
N PRO A 27 -0.26 -1.02 18.45
CA PRO A 27 -0.36 -2.47 18.29
C PRO A 27 -1.77 -3.00 18.61
N GLY A 28 -2.21 -4.02 17.87
CA GLY A 28 -3.55 -4.60 18.01
C GLY A 28 -4.67 -3.83 17.29
N THR A 29 -4.38 -2.65 16.74
CA THR A 29 -5.34 -1.89 15.93
C THR A 29 -5.43 -2.47 14.52
N THR A 30 -6.64 -2.66 14.01
CA THR A 30 -6.88 -3.05 12.61
C THR A 30 -6.96 -1.82 11.72
N VAL A 31 -6.16 -1.79 10.66
CA VAL A 31 -6.21 -0.78 9.60
C VAL A 31 -6.68 -1.45 8.32
N THR A 32 -7.64 -0.83 7.62
CA THR A 32 -8.10 -1.29 6.31
C THR A 32 -7.68 -0.30 5.24
N VAL A 33 -6.93 -0.79 4.24
CA VAL A 33 -6.59 -0.01 3.03
C VAL A 33 -7.42 -0.54 1.88
N ALA A 34 -8.26 0.31 1.30
CA ALA A 34 -9.07 -0.03 0.13
C ALA A 34 -8.42 0.54 -1.12
N LEU A 35 -8.18 -0.32 -2.11
CA LEU A 35 -7.69 0.07 -3.43
C LEU A 35 -8.81 -0.14 -4.45
N ARG A 36 -9.05 0.88 -5.28
CA ARG A 36 -9.96 0.82 -6.42
C ARG A 36 -9.17 1.16 -7.68
N ALA A 37 -9.20 0.29 -8.67
CA ALA A 37 -8.66 0.59 -9.98
C ALA A 37 -9.67 1.43 -10.77
N GLU A 38 -9.29 2.64 -11.16
CA GLU A 38 -10.10 3.50 -12.02
C GLU A 38 -9.95 3.13 -13.50
N SER A 39 -8.75 2.66 -13.88
CA SER A 39 -8.43 2.14 -15.20
C SER A 39 -7.37 1.07 -15.05
N ASN A 40 -7.42 0.05 -15.91
CA ASN A 40 -6.43 -1.01 -15.94
C ASN A 40 -5.96 -1.21 -17.38
N PRO A 41 -4.65 -1.30 -17.63
CA PRO A 41 -4.14 -1.41 -19.01
C PRO A 41 -4.58 -2.70 -19.72
N ASP A 42 -4.67 -3.84 -19.01
CA ASP A 42 -4.97 -5.16 -19.59
C ASP A 42 -5.91 -6.01 -18.70
N GLY A 43 -6.31 -7.20 -19.13
CA GLY A 43 -6.95 -8.19 -18.23
C GLY A 43 -5.91 -8.94 -17.39
N GLY A 44 -6.26 -9.39 -16.18
CA GLY A 44 -5.37 -10.23 -15.38
C GLY A 44 -5.52 -10.11 -13.86
N ILE A 45 -4.57 -10.74 -13.15
CA ILE A 45 -4.48 -10.74 -11.68
C ILE A 45 -3.32 -9.83 -11.26
N TYR A 46 -3.62 -8.82 -10.46
CA TYR A 46 -2.67 -7.87 -9.92
C TYR A 46 -2.46 -8.18 -8.43
N LEU A 47 -1.21 -8.41 -8.05
CA LEU A 47 -0.82 -8.69 -6.67
C LEU A 47 -0.22 -7.43 -6.03
N PHE A 48 -0.79 -7.01 -4.91
CA PHE A 48 -0.34 -5.85 -4.14
C PHE A 48 0.27 -6.34 -2.84
N GLY A 49 1.60 -6.26 -2.73
CA GLY A 49 2.31 -6.58 -1.50
C GLY A 49 2.15 -5.47 -0.47
N VAL A 50 1.89 -5.83 0.78
CA VAL A 50 1.81 -4.87 1.89
C VAL A 50 2.97 -5.10 2.83
N THR A 51 3.76 -4.05 3.08
CA THR A 51 4.85 -4.04 4.06
C THR A 51 4.58 -2.91 5.05
N ALA A 52 4.59 -3.21 6.34
CA ALA A 52 4.45 -2.22 7.40
C ALA A 52 5.81 -1.86 8.01
N PHE A 53 6.00 -0.59 8.33
CA PHE A 53 7.22 -0.07 8.95
C PHE A 53 6.85 0.61 10.27
N PRO A 54 7.52 0.29 11.39
CA PRO A 54 7.37 1.07 12.61
C PRO A 54 8.05 2.44 12.45
N ALA A 55 7.55 3.45 13.16
CA ALA A 55 7.98 4.85 13.04
C ALA A 55 9.42 5.17 13.48
N ARG A 56 10.23 4.18 13.89
CA ARG A 56 11.63 4.40 14.30
C ARG A 56 12.52 4.58 13.08
N GLU A 57 13.54 5.46 13.18
CA GLU A 57 14.60 5.58 12.18
C GLU A 57 15.25 4.21 11.92
N LYS A 58 15.37 3.83 10.64
CA LYS A 58 15.97 2.55 10.17
C LYS A 58 15.22 1.31 10.64
N SER A 59 13.89 1.33 10.57
CA SER A 59 13.11 0.15 10.88
C SER A 59 13.15 -0.91 9.77
N SER A 60 13.25 -2.18 10.18
CA SER A 60 13.02 -3.30 9.27
C SER A 60 11.53 -3.40 8.97
N GLY A 61 11.19 -3.41 7.68
CA GLY A 61 9.80 -3.58 7.23
C GLY A 61 9.32 -5.01 7.45
N GLN A 62 8.07 -5.15 7.89
CA GLN A 62 7.40 -6.44 8.02
C GLN A 62 6.44 -6.65 6.85
N PHE A 63 6.70 -7.67 6.03
CA PHE A 63 5.76 -8.08 4.98
C PHE A 63 4.52 -8.73 5.62
N LEU A 64 3.34 -8.21 5.29
CA LEU A 64 2.06 -8.64 5.85
C LEU A 64 1.26 -9.56 4.91
N GLY A 65 1.61 -9.59 3.62
CA GLY A 65 0.96 -10.44 2.62
C GLY A 65 0.56 -9.71 1.34
N TYR A 66 -0.25 -10.38 0.53
CA TYR A 66 -0.73 -9.87 -0.75
C TYR A 66 -2.24 -9.60 -0.74
N GLY A 67 -2.65 -8.42 -1.20
CA GLY A 67 -3.99 -8.17 -1.74
C GLY A 67 -4.05 -8.51 -3.24
N ARG A 68 -5.23 -8.83 -3.75
CA ARG A 68 -5.42 -9.19 -5.16
C ARG A 68 -6.54 -8.37 -5.77
N LEU A 69 -6.31 -7.85 -6.97
CA LEU A 69 -7.36 -7.34 -7.86
C LEU A 69 -7.40 -8.23 -9.09
N HIS A 70 -8.59 -8.71 -9.45
CA HIS A 70 -8.79 -9.55 -10.62
C HIS A 70 -9.68 -8.79 -11.61
N PHE A 71 -9.16 -8.59 -12.82
CA PHE A 71 -9.88 -8.01 -13.93
C PHE A 71 -10.07 -9.08 -15.00
N GLY A 72 -11.32 -9.44 -15.28
CA GLY A 72 -11.65 -10.34 -16.37
C GLY A 72 -11.29 -9.71 -17.72
N SER A 73 -10.88 -10.53 -18.69
CA SER A 73 -10.87 -10.13 -20.09
C SER A 73 -12.31 -9.90 -20.55
N ARG A 74 -12.55 -8.75 -21.21
CA ARG A 74 -13.81 -8.49 -21.92
C ARG A 74 -13.92 -9.36 -23.16
#